data_AF-A0A9D6VPE0-F1
#
_entry.id   AF-A0A9D6VPE0-F1
#
_cell.length_a   1.000
_cell.length_b   1.000
_cell.length_c   1.000
_cell.angle_alpha   90.00
_cell.angle_beta   90.00
_cell.angle_gamma   90.00
#
_symmetry.space_group_name_H-M   'P 1'
#
loop_
_entity.id
_entity.type
_entity.pdbx_description
1 polymer ?
#
loop_
_entity_poly.entity_id
_entity_poly.type
_entity_poly.pdbx_seq_one_letter_code
_entity_poly.pdbx_strand_id
1 'polypeptide(L)'
;MAQLAITFFAILPSVAFIFLIVKDSRKFKAKGINTRPYLWGVGMIFPLILIAFPLYLIRRNITWLKERNKIISTSDDVLGLRGWYNRTNSMTKNTKIKINKVVTILKWTVVVLIGLFGLGVIFQIPWYIEKQKTDEQVAKIHATKLTMDDVMGVNLPPDPGVEADKTVAGIDANKNGIRDDVELAIFKEYPNSAKTRAVLLQYALALQMEVTQPFLDTKNVVAAMQEGDRAHLCIGEIFSREDMNKFIKKVNALGLFVKEKQINTQERRQVEDDFYKKIGSYSSLSRICDIDYSVLPN
;
A
#
# COMPACT_ATOMS: atom_id res chain seq x y z
N MET A 1 -50.06 16.01 5.57
CA MET A 1 -48.76 16.59 5.15
C MET A 1 -47.61 16.37 6.15
N ALA A 2 -47.85 16.17 7.46
CA ALA A 2 -46.77 15.89 8.42
C ALA A 2 -46.09 14.51 8.30
N GLN A 3 -46.78 13.48 7.76
CA GLN A 3 -46.21 12.14 7.58
C GLN A 3 -45.13 12.06 6.46
N LEU A 4 -45.19 12.97 5.48
CA LEU A 4 -44.27 13.02 4.33
C LEU A 4 -42.93 13.72 4.67
N ALA A 5 -42.90 14.54 5.72
CA ALA A 5 -41.67 15.19 6.18
C ALA A 5 -40.75 14.25 6.97
N ILE A 6 -41.30 13.21 7.60
CA ILE A 6 -40.53 12.27 8.44
C ILE A 6 -39.81 11.21 7.59
N THR A 7 -40.34 10.84 6.43
CA THR A 7 -39.65 9.96 5.46
C THR A 7 -38.52 10.68 4.73
N PHE A 8 -38.62 12.00 4.53
CA PHE A 8 -37.58 12.78 3.86
C PHE A 8 -36.29 12.92 4.71
N PHE A 9 -36.42 13.03 6.04
CA PHE A 9 -35.27 13.16 6.95
C PHE A 9 -34.48 11.86 7.17
N ALA A 10 -35.04 10.69 6.84
CA ALA A 10 -34.34 9.41 6.99
C ALA A 10 -33.48 9.02 5.77
N ILE A 11 -33.72 9.62 4.60
CA ILE A 11 -33.04 9.27 3.34
C ILE A 11 -31.85 10.22 3.06
N LEU A 12 -31.95 11.48 3.51
CA LEU A 12 -30.91 12.51 3.33
C LEU A 12 -29.51 12.13 3.85
N PRO A 13 -29.35 11.49 5.03
CA PRO A 13 -28.03 11.09 5.52
C PRO A 13 -27.38 10.04 4.61
N SER A 14 -28.18 9.12 4.06
CA SER A 14 -27.71 8.03 3.20
C SER A 14 -27.17 8.54 1.87
N VAL A 15 -27.81 9.55 1.27
CA VAL A 15 -27.38 10.16 0.00
C VAL A 15 -26.12 11.00 0.18
N ALA A 16 -26.03 11.77 1.26
CA ALA A 16 -24.81 12.52 1.59
C ALA A 16 -23.61 11.59 1.85
N PHE A 17 -23.84 10.44 2.51
CA PHE A 17 -22.80 9.45 2.76
C PHE A 17 -22.33 8.77 1.47
N ILE A 18 -23.24 8.45 0.54
CA ILE A 18 -22.89 7.94 -0.80
C ILE A 18 -22.04 8.98 -1.55
N PHE A 19 -22.39 10.27 -1.48
CA PHE A 19 -21.61 11.33 -2.11
C PHE A 19 -20.20 11.48 -1.54
N LEU A 20 -20.04 11.32 -0.23
CA LEU A 20 -18.72 11.33 0.43
C LEU A 20 -17.87 10.12 0.01
N ILE A 21 -18.46 8.92 -0.06
CA ILE A 21 -17.77 7.71 -0.54
C ILE A 21 -17.31 7.88 -1.99
N VAL A 22 -18.17 8.41 -2.87
CA VAL A 22 -17.81 8.66 -4.28
C VAL A 22 -16.71 9.70 -4.38
N LYS A 23 -16.76 10.78 -3.61
CA LYS A 23 -15.73 11.83 -3.61
C LYS A 23 -14.37 11.30 -3.15
N ASP A 24 -14.33 10.50 -2.10
CA ASP A 24 -13.07 9.90 -1.61
C ASP A 24 -12.52 8.84 -2.57
N SER A 25 -13.37 8.04 -3.21
CA SER A 25 -12.92 7.08 -4.24
C SER A 25 -12.14 7.74 -5.39
N ARG A 26 -12.54 8.97 -5.78
CA ARG A 26 -11.84 9.74 -6.82
C ARG A 26 -10.46 10.20 -6.35
N LYS A 27 -10.32 10.60 -5.08
CA LYS A 27 -9.03 10.95 -4.47
C LYS A 27 -8.07 9.76 -4.41
N PHE A 28 -8.58 8.57 -4.07
CA PHE A 28 -7.74 7.36 -4.04
C PHE A 28 -7.30 6.92 -5.43
N LYS A 29 -8.18 7.04 -6.43
CA LYS A 29 -7.82 6.77 -7.84
C LYS A 29 -6.75 7.72 -8.37
N ALA A 30 -6.80 9.00 -7.98
CA ALA A 30 -5.77 9.98 -8.32
C ALA A 30 -4.38 9.68 -7.70
N LYS A 31 -4.34 8.88 -6.61
CA LYS A 31 -3.11 8.41 -5.97
C LYS A 31 -2.64 7.04 -6.48
N GLY A 32 -3.26 6.48 -7.53
CA GLY A 32 -2.89 5.17 -8.08
C GLY A 32 -3.28 3.98 -7.20
N ILE A 33 -4.02 4.19 -6.12
CA ILE A 33 -4.42 3.11 -5.21
C ILE A 33 -5.66 2.44 -5.79
N ASN A 34 -5.47 1.24 -6.34
CA ASN A 34 -6.53 0.45 -6.95
C ASN A 34 -7.33 -0.33 -5.89
N THR A 35 -8.05 0.38 -5.00
CA THR A 35 -8.95 -0.26 -4.04
C THR A 35 -10.24 -0.68 -4.73
N ARG A 36 -10.60 -1.98 -4.67
CA ARG A 36 -11.92 -2.45 -5.12
C ARG A 36 -13.01 -1.84 -4.21
N PRO A 37 -13.85 -0.90 -4.69
CA PRO A 37 -14.76 -0.12 -3.85
C PRO A 37 -15.82 -0.98 -3.14
N TYR A 38 -16.09 -2.18 -3.65
CA TYR A 38 -17.08 -3.10 -3.08
C TYR A 38 -16.71 -3.62 -1.68
N LEU A 39 -15.42 -3.81 -1.38
CA LEU A 39 -14.98 -4.33 -0.07
C LEU A 39 -15.16 -3.32 1.07
N TRP A 40 -15.01 -2.02 0.79
CA TRP A 40 -15.29 -0.95 1.75
C TRP A 40 -16.78 -0.75 2.00
N GLY A 41 -17.59 -0.82 0.93
CA GLY A 41 -19.05 -0.76 1.04
C GLY A 41 -19.60 -1.90 1.91
N VAL A 42 -19.22 -3.14 1.64
CA VAL A 42 -19.69 -4.29 2.43
C VAL A 42 -19.16 -4.23 3.86
N GLY A 43 -17.90 -3.86 4.07
CA GLY A 43 -17.29 -3.78 5.41
C GLY A 43 -17.92 -2.75 6.34
N MET A 44 -18.40 -1.61 5.82
CA MET A 44 -19.05 -0.57 6.63
C MET A 44 -20.59 -0.66 6.66
N ILE A 45 -21.21 -1.12 5.58
CA ILE A 45 -22.68 -1.21 5.49
C ILE A 45 -23.21 -2.37 6.35
N PHE A 46 -22.50 -3.51 6.40
CA PHE A 46 -22.94 -4.67 7.17
C PHE A 46 -23.07 -4.42 8.69
N PRO A 47 -22.10 -3.76 9.37
CA PRO A 47 -22.26 -3.39 10.78
C PRO A 47 -23.38 -2.38 11.00
N LEU A 48 -23.56 -1.41 10.09
CA LEU A 48 -24.67 -0.45 10.18
C LEU A 48 -26.03 -1.13 10.01
N ILE A 49 -26.17 -2.10 9.10
CA ILE A 49 -27.38 -2.91 8.97
C ILE A 49 -27.61 -3.75 10.23
N LEU A 50 -26.57 -4.38 10.78
CA LEU A 50 -26.67 -5.19 12.00
C LEU A 50 -27.06 -4.37 13.23
N ILE A 51 -26.76 -3.06 13.28
CA ILE A 51 -27.16 -2.17 14.37
C ILE A 51 -28.52 -1.51 14.09
N ALA A 52 -28.74 -1.03 12.85
CA ALA A 52 -29.94 -0.31 12.48
C ALA A 52 -31.17 -1.22 12.36
N PHE A 53 -31.01 -2.45 11.88
CA PHE A 53 -32.12 -3.38 11.66
C PHE A 53 -32.79 -3.84 12.97
N PRO A 54 -32.06 -4.23 14.04
CA PRO A 54 -32.67 -4.51 15.34
C PRO A 54 -33.34 -3.27 15.97
N LEU A 55 -32.71 -2.10 15.87
CA LEU A 55 -33.30 -0.84 16.36
C LEU A 55 -34.59 -0.49 15.61
N TYR A 56 -34.61 -0.70 14.30
CA TYR A 56 -35.79 -0.55 13.47
C TYR A 56 -36.91 -1.52 13.89
N LEU A 57 -36.61 -2.80 14.10
CA LEU A 57 -37.58 -3.79 14.57
C LEU A 57 -38.15 -3.43 15.95
N ILE A 58 -37.30 -2.97 16.88
CA ILE A 58 -37.74 -2.51 18.21
C ILE A 58 -38.67 -1.30 18.08
N ARG A 59 -38.28 -0.29 17.29
CA ARG A 59 -39.10 0.92 17.08
C ARG A 59 -40.44 0.59 16.44
N ARG A 60 -40.45 -0.28 15.43
CA ARG A 60 -41.66 -0.73 14.73
C ARG A 60 -42.62 -1.47 15.68
N ASN A 61 -42.12 -2.35 16.55
CA ASN A 61 -42.95 -3.02 17.54
C ASN A 61 -43.56 -2.06 18.56
N ILE A 62 -42.81 -1.03 18.99
CA ILE A 62 -43.30 -0.02 19.94
C ILE A 62 -44.42 0.83 19.30
N THR A 63 -44.25 1.30 18.06
CA THR A 63 -45.28 2.09 17.36
C THR A 63 -46.55 1.28 17.13
N TRP A 64 -46.41 0.02 16.68
CA TRP A 64 -47.56 -0.84 16.43
C TRP A 64 -48.38 -1.15 17.69
N LEU A 65 -47.73 -1.31 18.85
CA LEU A 65 -48.42 -1.42 20.14
C LEU A 65 -49.19 -0.14 20.52
N LYS A 66 -48.65 1.03 20.17
CA LYS A 66 -49.28 2.33 20.43
C LYS A 66 -50.50 2.56 19.56
N GLU A 67 -50.46 2.17 18.28
CA GLU A 67 -51.61 2.22 17.37
C GLU A 67 -52.74 1.28 17.80
N ARG A 68 -52.43 0.03 18.19
CA ARG A 68 -53.44 -0.91 18.68
C ARG A 68 -54.20 -0.38 19.90
N ASN A 69 -53.50 0.21 20.86
CA ASN A 69 -54.13 0.76 22.05
C ASN A 69 -55.04 1.97 21.75
N LYS A 70 -54.77 2.69 20.66
CA LYS A 70 -55.61 3.81 20.22
C LYS A 70 -56.92 3.35 19.56
N ILE A 71 -56.89 2.23 18.82
CA ILE A 71 -58.09 1.66 18.17
C ILE A 71 -59.05 1.05 19.22
N ILE A 72 -58.49 0.46 20.28
CA ILE A 72 -59.28 -0.15 21.36
C ILE A 72 -60.01 0.90 22.22
N SER A 73 -59.55 2.16 22.27
CA SER A 73 -60.24 3.22 23.04
C SER A 73 -61.40 3.89 22.28
N THR A 74 -61.74 3.44 21.07
CA THR A 74 -62.77 4.06 20.22
C THR A 74 -63.97 3.14 19.94
N SER A 75 -64.03 1.94 20.51
CA SER A 75 -65.19 1.04 20.37
C SER A 75 -65.85 0.71 21.72
N ASP A 76 -66.15 1.74 22.51
CA ASP A 76 -66.74 1.60 23.85
C ASP A 76 -68.28 1.48 23.86
N ASP A 77 -68.92 1.14 22.72
CA ASP A 77 -70.38 0.90 22.65
C ASP A 77 -70.78 -0.57 22.46
N VAL A 78 -69.89 -1.55 22.72
CA VAL A 78 -70.28 -2.97 22.77
C VAL A 78 -70.11 -3.52 24.19
N LEU A 79 -71.22 -3.46 24.93
CA LEU A 79 -71.47 -4.09 26.23
C LEU A 79 -71.21 -5.61 26.14
N GLY A 80 -69.99 -6.04 26.47
CA GLY A 80 -69.64 -7.46 26.58
C GLY A 80 -68.18 -7.79 26.90
N LEU A 81 -67.24 -6.86 26.71
CA LEU A 81 -65.79 -7.14 26.84
C LEU A 81 -65.11 -6.54 28.08
N ARG A 82 -65.88 -6.04 29.06
CA ARG A 82 -65.33 -5.46 30.31
C ARG A 82 -64.61 -6.48 31.21
N GLY A 83 -64.87 -7.77 31.04
CA GLY A 83 -64.22 -8.85 31.80
C GLY A 83 -62.82 -9.25 31.31
N TRP A 84 -62.45 -8.93 30.07
CA TRP A 84 -61.17 -9.38 29.48
C TRP A 84 -60.04 -8.36 29.65
N TYR A 85 -60.36 -7.07 29.69
CA TYR A 85 -59.38 -5.98 29.81
C TYR A 85 -58.66 -5.96 31.17
N ASN A 86 -59.33 -6.35 32.25
CA ASN A 86 -58.70 -6.45 33.57
C ASN A 86 -57.77 -7.66 33.74
N ARG A 87 -57.75 -8.60 32.77
CA ARG A 87 -56.88 -9.79 32.80
C ARG A 87 -55.51 -9.57 32.17
N THR A 88 -55.37 -8.60 31.26
CA THR A 88 -54.10 -8.32 30.55
C THR A 88 -53.21 -7.30 31.27
N ASN A 89 -53.76 -6.45 32.16
CA ASN A 89 -52.99 -5.58 33.05
C ASN A 89 -52.34 -6.32 34.23
N SER A 90 -52.69 -7.60 34.42
CA SER A 90 -52.04 -8.53 35.34
C SER A 90 -50.86 -9.27 34.68
N MET A 91 -50.21 -8.69 33.66
CA MET A 91 -48.82 -9.03 33.38
C MET A 91 -47.96 -8.53 34.55
N THR A 92 -47.89 -9.43 35.53
CA THR A 92 -47.24 -9.37 36.84
C THR A 92 -45.95 -8.54 36.84
N LYS A 93 -45.75 -7.71 37.87
CA LYS A 93 -44.50 -6.97 38.14
C LYS A 93 -43.23 -7.83 37.94
N ASN A 94 -43.33 -9.15 38.10
CA ASN A 94 -42.28 -10.14 37.82
C ASN A 94 -41.78 -10.17 36.36
N THR A 95 -42.59 -9.84 35.35
CA THR A 95 -42.16 -9.81 33.94
C THR A 95 -41.37 -8.54 33.58
N LYS A 96 -41.75 -7.37 34.10
CA LYS A 96 -41.00 -6.11 33.93
C LYS A 96 -39.57 -6.21 34.48
N ILE A 97 -39.39 -6.87 35.63
CA ILE A 97 -38.07 -7.06 36.26
C ILE A 97 -37.16 -7.92 35.37
N LYS A 98 -37.70 -8.94 34.67
CA LYS A 98 -36.92 -9.78 33.75
C LYS A 98 -36.45 -9.04 32.50
N ILE A 99 -37.27 -8.13 31.95
CA ILE A 99 -36.92 -7.38 30.73
C ILE A 99 -35.73 -6.44 30.95
N ASN A 100 -35.68 -5.71 32.07
CA ASN A 100 -34.57 -4.77 32.34
C ASN A 100 -33.21 -5.48 32.50
N LYS A 101 -33.19 -6.68 33.10
CA LYS A 101 -31.96 -7.49 33.20
C LYS A 101 -31.46 -7.92 31.82
N VAL A 102 -32.34 -8.38 30.94
CA VAL A 102 -31.99 -8.79 29.57
C VAL A 102 -31.43 -7.62 28.76
N VAL A 103 -32.08 -6.45 28.81
CA VAL A 103 -31.60 -5.24 28.11
C VAL A 103 -30.21 -4.82 28.61
N THR A 104 -29.95 -4.98 29.90
CA THR A 104 -28.66 -4.62 30.49
C THR A 104 -27.54 -5.55 30.01
N ILE A 105 -27.78 -6.87 29.99
CA ILE A 105 -26.83 -7.85 29.46
C ILE A 105 -26.55 -7.57 27.99
N LEU A 106 -27.58 -7.36 27.17
CA LEU A 106 -27.44 -7.08 25.75
C LEU A 106 -26.60 -5.83 25.48
N LYS A 107 -26.80 -4.75 26.26
CA LYS A 107 -25.99 -3.53 26.17
C LYS A 107 -24.51 -3.81 26.44
N TRP A 108 -24.21 -4.55 27.52
CA TRP A 108 -22.83 -4.92 27.84
C TRP A 108 -22.20 -5.81 26.77
N THR A 109 -22.94 -6.79 26.23
CA THR A 109 -22.47 -7.61 25.10
C THR A 109 -22.09 -6.74 23.90
N VAL A 110 -22.92 -5.76 23.53
CA VAL A 110 -22.62 -4.84 22.42
C VAL A 110 -21.37 -4.02 22.71
N VAL A 111 -21.22 -3.49 23.93
CA VAL A 111 -20.03 -2.72 24.34
C VAL A 111 -18.77 -3.59 24.24
N VAL A 112 -18.81 -4.83 24.71
CA VAL A 112 -17.70 -5.78 24.62
C VAL A 112 -17.35 -6.08 23.16
N LEU A 113 -18.35 -6.30 22.30
CA LEU A 113 -18.11 -6.55 20.87
C LEU A 113 -17.46 -5.35 20.17
N ILE A 114 -17.91 -4.12 20.47
CA ILE A 114 -17.29 -2.89 19.93
C ILE A 114 -15.85 -2.76 20.43
N GLY A 115 -15.60 -3.04 21.71
CA GLY A 115 -14.26 -3.02 22.29
C GLY A 115 -13.32 -4.03 21.61
N LEU A 116 -13.77 -5.28 21.44
CA LEU A 116 -13.01 -6.32 20.74
C LEU A 116 -12.73 -5.96 19.28
N PHE A 117 -13.71 -5.39 18.58
CA PHE A 117 -13.53 -4.91 17.21
C PHE A 117 -12.50 -3.78 17.14
N GLY A 118 -12.60 -2.79 18.03
CA GLY A 118 -11.64 -1.68 18.13
C GLY A 118 -10.21 -2.16 18.38
N LEU A 119 -10.03 -3.13 19.28
CA LEU A 119 -8.74 -3.78 19.53
C LEU A 119 -8.21 -4.52 18.30
N GLY A 120 -9.08 -5.24 17.58
CA GLY A 120 -8.73 -5.93 16.34
C GLY A 120 -8.23 -4.96 15.25
N VAL A 121 -8.89 -3.81 15.10
CA VAL A 121 -8.46 -2.76 14.16
C VAL A 121 -7.11 -2.18 14.58
N ILE A 122 -6.92 -1.85 15.87
CA ILE A 122 -5.64 -1.32 16.38
C ILE A 122 -4.49 -2.29 16.12
N PHE A 123 -4.72 -3.60 16.29
CA PHE A 123 -3.71 -4.62 16.03
C PHE A 123 -3.36 -4.77 14.53
N GLN A 124 -4.27 -4.42 13.61
CA GLN A 124 -4.01 -4.48 12.16
C GLN A 124 -3.24 -3.26 11.63
N ILE A 125 -3.25 -2.13 12.34
CA ILE A 125 -2.61 -0.88 11.88
C ILE A 125 -1.10 -1.05 11.61
N PRO A 126 -0.28 -1.63 12.51
CA PRO A 126 1.16 -1.77 12.28
C PRO A 126 1.49 -2.57 11.02
N TRP A 127 0.81 -3.70 10.81
CA TRP A 127 0.98 -4.55 9.62
C TRP A 127 0.68 -3.79 8.32
N TYR A 128 -0.37 -2.98 8.32
CA TYR A 128 -0.73 -2.17 7.16
C TYR A 128 0.30 -1.07 6.88
N ILE A 129 0.85 -0.43 7.91
CA ILE A 129 1.91 0.59 7.78
C ILE A 129 3.19 -0.03 7.19
N GLU A 130 3.61 -1.20 7.67
CA GLU A 130 4.77 -1.92 7.12
C GLU A 130 4.58 -2.24 5.64
N LYS A 131 3.40 -2.76 5.28
CA LYS A 131 3.06 -3.05 3.89
C LYS A 131 3.12 -1.81 3.00
N GLN A 132 2.61 -0.66 3.47
CA GLN A 132 2.69 0.60 2.73
C GLN A 132 4.14 1.05 2.53
N LYS A 133 4.99 0.98 3.55
CA LYS A 133 6.41 1.33 3.44
C LYS A 133 7.14 0.47 2.41
N THR A 134 6.85 -0.83 2.38
CA THR A 134 7.43 -1.74 1.38
C THR A 134 6.96 -1.37 -0.03
N ASP A 135 5.66 -1.16 -0.23
CA ASP A 135 5.12 -0.84 -1.55
C ASP A 135 5.62 0.55 -2.04
N GLU A 136 5.78 1.53 -1.14
CA GLU A 136 6.40 2.83 -1.42
C GLU A 136 7.89 2.69 -1.78
N GLN A 137 8.64 1.86 -1.06
CA GLN A 137 10.05 1.60 -1.35
C GLN A 137 10.22 0.91 -2.70
N VAL A 138 9.39 -0.09 -3.03
CA VAL A 138 9.37 -0.73 -4.35
C VAL A 138 9.08 0.28 -5.46
N ALA A 139 8.10 1.16 -5.26
CA ALA A 139 7.81 2.23 -6.21
C ALA A 139 9.01 3.18 -6.38
N LYS A 140 9.70 3.51 -5.28
CA LYS A 140 10.92 4.33 -5.31
C LYS A 140 12.06 3.65 -6.08
N ILE A 141 12.30 2.35 -5.86
CA ILE A 141 13.32 1.57 -6.59
C ILE A 141 13.06 1.67 -8.10
N HIS A 142 11.82 1.39 -8.54
CA HIS A 142 11.48 1.46 -9.96
C HIS A 142 11.43 2.87 -10.54
N ALA A 143 11.18 3.89 -9.71
CA ALA A 143 11.18 5.29 -10.14
C ALA A 143 12.59 5.88 -10.23
N THR A 144 13.57 5.29 -9.54
CA THR A 144 14.97 5.72 -9.58
C THR A 144 15.57 5.28 -10.91
N LYS A 145 16.01 6.25 -11.71
CA LYS A 145 16.40 6.10 -13.10
C LYS A 145 17.55 7.05 -13.41
N LEU A 146 18.45 6.63 -14.28
CA LEU A 146 19.57 7.45 -14.73
C LEU A 146 19.06 8.63 -15.59
N THR A 147 19.63 9.82 -15.38
CA THR A 147 19.30 10.99 -16.20
C THR A 147 20.35 11.22 -17.29
N MET A 148 19.99 11.99 -18.32
CA MET A 148 20.92 12.31 -19.41
C MET A 148 22.11 13.15 -18.91
N ASP A 149 21.89 14.00 -17.91
CA ASP A 149 22.93 14.85 -17.32
C ASP A 149 24.01 14.02 -16.61
N ASP A 150 23.61 12.93 -15.95
CA ASP A 150 24.53 11.98 -15.31
C ASP A 150 25.45 11.32 -16.34
N VAL A 151 24.91 10.90 -17.49
CA VAL A 151 25.69 10.26 -18.58
C VAL A 151 26.67 11.23 -19.25
N MET A 152 26.24 12.48 -19.40
CA MET A 152 27.05 13.53 -20.01
C MET A 152 28.06 14.14 -19.04
N GLY A 153 27.99 13.79 -17.75
CA GLY A 153 28.90 14.27 -16.72
C GLY A 153 28.72 15.75 -16.39
N VAL A 154 27.50 16.27 -16.55
CA VAL A 154 27.19 17.68 -16.27
C VAL A 154 27.38 18.00 -14.78
N ASN A 155 27.05 17.03 -13.92
CA ASN A 155 27.08 17.17 -12.45
C ASN A 155 28.02 16.14 -11.81
N LEU A 156 29.23 15.97 -12.37
CA LEU A 156 30.21 15.05 -11.80
C LEU A 156 30.60 15.46 -10.36
N PRO A 157 30.59 14.52 -9.41
CA PRO A 157 30.97 14.80 -8.04
C PRO A 157 32.50 14.99 -7.93
N PRO A 158 32.97 15.68 -6.87
CA PRO A 158 34.39 15.70 -6.55
C PRO A 158 34.87 14.30 -6.11
N ASP A 159 36.16 14.01 -6.25
CA ASP A 159 36.75 12.74 -5.79
C ASP A 159 36.61 12.61 -4.26
N PRO A 160 35.88 11.60 -3.74
CA PRO A 160 35.72 11.39 -2.31
C PRO A 160 37.00 10.87 -1.63
N GLY A 161 37.98 10.39 -2.39
CA GLY A 161 39.23 9.83 -1.85
C GLY A 161 38.98 8.72 -0.82
N VAL A 162 39.62 8.84 0.34
CA VAL A 162 39.50 7.84 1.43
C VAL A 162 38.12 7.80 2.09
N GLU A 163 37.28 8.83 1.88
CA GLU A 163 35.94 8.88 2.44
C GLU A 163 34.98 7.89 1.75
N ALA A 164 35.30 7.46 0.52
CA ALA A 164 34.48 6.56 -0.29
C ALA A 164 34.17 5.24 0.42
N ASP A 165 35.11 4.71 1.20
CA ASP A 165 35.02 3.38 1.81
C ASP A 165 34.66 3.41 3.31
N LYS A 166 34.41 4.59 3.89
CA LYS A 166 34.08 4.70 5.32
C LYS A 166 32.72 4.10 5.70
N THR A 167 31.80 4.00 4.74
CA THR A 167 30.47 3.42 4.96
C THR A 167 30.13 2.44 3.84
N VAL A 168 29.21 1.51 4.11
CA VAL A 168 28.70 0.58 3.11
C VAL A 168 28.12 1.33 1.91
N ALA A 169 27.33 2.38 2.17
CA ALA A 169 26.76 3.21 1.11
C ALA A 169 27.82 4.03 0.35
N GLY A 170 28.93 4.40 0.98
CA GLY A 170 29.91 5.32 0.40
C GLY A 170 29.36 6.75 0.31
N ILE A 171 30.00 7.59 -0.51
CA ILE A 171 29.59 8.98 -0.76
C ILE A 171 28.89 9.05 -2.11
N ASP A 172 27.74 9.73 -2.12
CA ASP A 172 26.94 10.09 -3.30
C ASP A 172 26.59 11.59 -3.16
N ALA A 173 27.49 12.45 -3.62
CA ALA A 173 27.39 13.89 -3.40
C ALA A 173 26.32 14.55 -4.29
N ASN A 174 26.15 14.05 -5.51
CA ASN A 174 25.17 14.57 -6.48
C ASN A 174 23.77 13.93 -6.34
N LYS A 175 23.62 12.90 -5.48
CA LYS A 175 22.37 12.22 -5.14
C LYS A 175 21.72 11.53 -6.33
N ASN A 176 22.53 11.06 -7.28
CA ASN A 176 22.03 10.28 -8.42
C ASN A 176 21.84 8.79 -8.08
N GLY A 177 22.21 8.37 -6.87
CA GLY A 177 22.13 6.99 -6.40
C GLY A 177 23.32 6.13 -6.78
N ILE A 178 24.39 6.72 -7.32
CA ILE A 178 25.66 6.06 -7.66
C ILE A 178 26.73 6.58 -6.69
N ARG A 179 27.67 5.72 -6.33
CA ARG A 179 28.82 6.15 -5.53
C ARG A 179 29.75 7.03 -6.37
N ASP A 180 30.20 8.15 -5.80
CA ASP A 180 31.03 9.15 -6.48
C ASP A 180 32.31 8.53 -7.06
N ASP A 181 33.00 7.67 -6.31
CA ASP A 181 34.25 7.04 -6.77
C ASP A 181 34.03 6.03 -7.91
N VAL A 182 32.87 5.38 -7.95
CA VAL A 182 32.49 4.45 -9.03
C VAL A 182 32.10 5.23 -10.28
N GLU A 183 31.33 6.31 -10.14
CA GLU A 183 30.99 7.22 -11.23
C GLU A 183 32.26 7.78 -11.86
N LEU A 184 33.18 8.33 -11.05
CA LEU A 184 34.45 8.86 -11.53
C LEU A 184 35.34 7.79 -12.20
N ALA A 185 35.36 6.56 -11.68
CA ALA A 185 36.08 5.46 -12.30
C ALA A 185 35.53 5.11 -13.70
N ILE A 186 34.21 5.11 -13.87
CA ILE A 186 33.56 4.88 -15.17
C ILE A 186 33.90 6.00 -16.15
N PHE A 187 33.84 7.26 -15.72
CA PHE A 187 34.19 8.41 -16.56
C PHE A 187 35.66 8.42 -16.97
N LYS A 188 36.55 8.02 -16.05
CA LYS A 188 37.99 7.91 -16.30
C LYS A 188 38.32 6.80 -17.31
N GLU A 189 37.66 5.66 -17.20
CA GLU A 189 37.90 4.50 -18.09
C GLU A 189 37.29 4.71 -19.49
N TYR A 190 36.10 5.34 -19.55
CA TYR A 190 35.36 5.55 -20.80
C TYR A 190 35.06 7.04 -21.06
N PRO A 191 36.08 7.91 -21.20
CA PRO A 191 35.88 9.35 -21.37
C PRO A 191 35.22 9.69 -22.72
N ASN A 192 35.46 8.88 -23.75
CA ASN A 192 34.98 9.16 -25.11
C ASN A 192 33.61 8.55 -25.40
N SER A 193 33.22 7.45 -24.74
CA SER A 193 31.96 6.76 -25.05
C SER A 193 30.86 7.05 -24.04
N ALA A 194 30.00 8.03 -24.33
CA ALA A 194 28.79 8.28 -23.55
C ALA A 194 27.86 7.07 -23.56
N LYS A 195 27.83 6.34 -24.68
CA LYS A 195 27.12 5.07 -24.82
C LYS A 195 27.53 4.03 -23.77
N THR A 196 28.84 3.79 -23.61
CA THR A 196 29.34 2.86 -22.59
C THR A 196 29.08 3.39 -21.19
N ARG A 197 29.29 4.69 -20.93
CA ARG A 197 28.98 5.27 -19.61
C ARG A 197 27.53 5.07 -19.21
N ALA A 198 26.57 5.30 -20.13
CA ALA A 198 25.14 5.14 -19.83
C ALA A 198 24.79 3.75 -19.30
N VAL A 199 25.28 2.69 -19.95
CA VAL A 199 24.96 1.32 -19.54
C VAL A 199 25.69 0.91 -18.25
N LEU A 200 26.92 1.39 -18.05
CA LEU A 200 27.68 1.10 -16.83
C LEU A 200 27.14 1.86 -15.61
N LEU A 201 26.76 3.12 -15.77
CA LEU A 201 26.16 3.93 -14.70
C LEU A 201 24.80 3.37 -14.28
N GLN A 202 23.98 2.89 -15.24
CA GLN A 202 22.73 2.21 -14.91
C GLN A 202 22.99 0.93 -14.08
N TYR A 203 24.04 0.18 -14.41
CA TYR A 203 24.41 -1.02 -13.65
C TYR A 203 25.00 -0.69 -12.26
N ALA A 204 25.82 0.36 -12.17
CA ALA A 204 26.34 0.86 -10.90
C ALA A 204 25.22 1.31 -9.95
N LEU A 205 24.24 2.06 -10.50
CA LEU A 205 23.03 2.47 -9.78
C LEU A 205 22.26 1.27 -9.23
N ALA A 206 22.06 0.24 -10.04
CA ALA A 206 21.34 -0.96 -9.62
C ALA A 206 22.09 -1.74 -8.53
N LEU A 207 23.40 -1.96 -8.68
CA LEU A 207 24.21 -2.61 -7.64
C LEU A 207 24.24 -1.79 -6.34
N GLN A 208 24.27 -0.46 -6.43
CA GLN A 208 24.19 0.40 -5.25
C GLN A 208 22.85 0.25 -4.52
N MET A 209 21.74 0.03 -5.25
CA MET A 209 20.46 -0.27 -4.63
C MET A 209 20.52 -1.55 -3.79
N GLU A 210 21.26 -2.58 -4.20
CA GLU A 210 21.37 -3.85 -3.46
C GLU A 210 21.97 -3.64 -2.06
N VAL A 211 22.95 -2.73 -1.92
CA VAL A 211 23.66 -2.50 -0.66
C VAL A 211 23.14 -1.33 0.18
N THR A 212 22.20 -0.54 -0.33
CA THR A 212 21.68 0.67 0.34
C THR A 212 20.19 0.63 0.70
N GLN A 213 19.53 -0.54 0.57
CA GLN A 213 18.14 -0.65 0.98
C GLN A 213 17.98 -0.36 2.49
N PRO A 214 16.97 0.45 2.89
CA PRO A 214 16.76 0.79 4.30
C PRO A 214 16.30 -0.43 5.13
N PHE A 215 15.69 -1.43 4.49
CA PHE A 215 15.28 -2.68 5.10
C PHE A 215 15.21 -3.79 4.03
N LEU A 216 15.61 -5.00 4.42
CA LEU A 216 15.63 -6.18 3.55
C LEU A 216 14.32 -6.96 3.67
N ASP A 217 13.34 -6.57 2.86
CA ASP A 217 12.12 -7.35 2.60
C ASP A 217 12.23 -8.04 1.24
N THR A 218 11.62 -9.22 1.09
CA THR A 218 11.65 -9.97 -0.16
C THR A 218 11.15 -9.16 -1.36
N LYS A 219 10.14 -8.29 -1.19
CA LYS A 219 9.67 -7.44 -2.30
C LYS A 219 10.69 -6.38 -2.69
N ASN A 220 11.35 -5.74 -1.73
CA ASN A 220 12.40 -4.75 -2.02
C ASN A 220 13.57 -5.39 -2.74
N VAL A 221 14.00 -6.57 -2.26
CA VAL A 221 15.08 -7.35 -2.85
C VAL A 221 14.73 -7.76 -4.28
N VAL A 222 13.51 -8.27 -4.50
CA VAL A 222 13.03 -8.60 -5.85
C VAL A 222 12.99 -7.37 -6.76
N ALA A 223 12.51 -6.24 -6.27
CA ALA A 223 12.46 -5.00 -7.06
C ALA A 223 13.86 -4.50 -7.45
N ALA A 224 14.82 -4.55 -6.52
CA ALA A 224 16.21 -4.18 -6.80
C ALA A 224 16.88 -5.18 -7.75
N MET A 225 16.67 -6.49 -7.58
CA MET A 225 17.15 -7.52 -8.52
C MET A 225 16.59 -7.34 -9.93
N GLN A 226 15.32 -6.96 -10.06
CA GLN A 226 14.71 -6.65 -11.35
C GLN A 226 15.40 -5.47 -12.05
N GLU A 227 15.81 -4.45 -11.31
CA GLU A 227 16.59 -3.33 -11.84
C GLU A 227 18.03 -3.75 -12.17
N GLY A 228 18.64 -4.61 -11.34
CA GLY A 228 19.97 -5.21 -11.57
C GLY A 228 20.06 -6.03 -12.85
N ASP A 229 19.15 -6.99 -13.04
CA ASP A 229 19.07 -7.82 -14.23
C ASP A 229 18.86 -6.97 -15.49
N ARG A 230 17.94 -6.01 -15.41
CA ARG A 230 17.63 -5.09 -16.50
C ARG A 230 18.87 -4.26 -16.88
N ALA A 231 19.58 -3.71 -15.91
CA ALA A 231 20.80 -2.95 -16.15
C ALA A 231 21.94 -3.81 -16.70
N HIS A 232 22.10 -5.04 -16.21
CA HIS A 232 23.08 -5.97 -16.75
C HIS A 232 22.78 -6.34 -18.22
N LEU A 233 21.52 -6.60 -18.55
CA LEU A 233 21.08 -6.84 -19.94
C LEU A 233 21.34 -5.63 -20.83
N CYS A 234 21.20 -4.40 -20.31
CA CYS A 234 21.48 -3.17 -21.04
C CYS A 234 22.95 -3.07 -21.49
N ILE A 235 23.90 -3.63 -20.74
CA ILE A 235 25.31 -3.75 -21.17
C ILE A 235 25.43 -4.58 -22.46
N GLY A 236 24.57 -5.60 -22.63
CA GLY A 236 24.54 -6.39 -23.86
C GLY A 236 24.11 -5.60 -25.10
N GLU A 237 23.24 -4.62 -24.93
CA GLU A 237 22.63 -3.89 -26.05
C GLU A 237 23.60 -3.00 -26.84
N ILE A 238 24.80 -2.75 -26.29
CA ILE A 238 25.85 -1.97 -26.97
C ILE A 238 26.78 -2.82 -27.84
N PHE A 239 26.61 -4.15 -27.86
CA PHE A 239 27.47 -5.07 -28.60
C PHE A 239 26.70 -5.89 -29.65
N SER A 240 27.38 -6.23 -30.76
CA SER A 240 26.84 -7.19 -31.74
C SER A 240 26.79 -8.61 -31.16
N ARG A 241 25.75 -9.35 -31.53
CA ARG A 241 25.51 -10.75 -31.16
C ARG A 241 25.98 -11.75 -32.23
N GLU A 242 26.68 -11.27 -33.27
CA GLU A 242 27.21 -12.13 -34.34
C GLU A 242 28.19 -13.19 -33.83
N ASP A 243 29.05 -12.83 -32.88
CA ASP A 243 29.97 -13.73 -32.19
C ASP A 243 29.59 -13.80 -30.71
N MET A 244 28.88 -14.86 -30.33
CA MET A 244 28.36 -15.04 -28.98
C MET A 244 29.46 -15.15 -27.92
N ASN A 245 30.62 -15.74 -28.24
CA ASN A 245 31.72 -15.87 -27.29
C ASN A 245 32.35 -14.50 -27.01
N LYS A 246 32.56 -13.71 -28.06
CA LYS A 246 33.06 -12.33 -27.96
C LYS A 246 32.05 -11.43 -27.24
N PHE A 247 30.77 -11.59 -27.52
CA PHE A 247 29.68 -10.90 -26.83
C PHE A 247 29.72 -11.17 -25.32
N ILE A 248 29.67 -12.45 -24.90
CA ILE A 248 29.69 -12.85 -23.49
C ILE A 248 30.94 -12.29 -22.79
N LYS A 249 32.11 -12.44 -23.42
CA LYS A 249 33.37 -11.95 -22.85
C LYS A 249 33.34 -10.43 -22.60
N LYS A 250 32.81 -9.66 -23.55
CA LYS A 250 32.72 -8.19 -23.43
C LYS A 250 31.72 -7.75 -22.37
N VAL A 251 30.52 -8.35 -22.36
CA VAL A 251 29.48 -8.05 -21.36
C VAL A 251 29.98 -8.38 -19.96
N ASN A 252 30.60 -9.55 -19.78
CA ASN A 252 31.17 -9.95 -18.48
C ASN A 252 32.30 -9.02 -18.04
N ALA A 253 33.19 -8.62 -18.94
CA ALA A 253 34.28 -7.71 -18.59
C ALA A 253 33.77 -6.36 -18.08
N LEU A 254 32.76 -5.80 -18.76
CA LEU A 254 32.12 -4.54 -18.36
C LEU A 254 31.34 -4.67 -17.04
N GLY A 255 30.57 -5.75 -16.87
CA GLY A 255 29.84 -6.01 -15.63
C GLY A 255 30.78 -6.21 -14.44
N LEU A 256 31.85 -6.99 -14.62
CA LEU A 256 32.87 -7.21 -13.58
C LEU A 256 33.59 -5.91 -13.20
N PHE A 257 33.95 -5.07 -14.19
CA PHE A 257 34.56 -3.77 -13.92
C PHE A 257 33.73 -2.94 -12.94
N VAL A 258 32.42 -2.80 -13.17
CA VAL A 258 31.55 -2.04 -12.27
C VAL A 258 31.37 -2.75 -10.94
N LYS A 259 31.13 -4.07 -10.95
CA LYS A 259 30.91 -4.85 -9.72
C LYS A 259 32.12 -4.81 -8.78
N GLU A 260 33.33 -4.91 -9.30
CA GLU A 260 34.56 -4.85 -8.50
C GLU A 260 34.77 -3.47 -7.86
N LYS A 261 34.33 -2.39 -8.52
CA LYS A 261 34.35 -1.03 -7.94
C LYS A 261 33.23 -0.84 -6.91
N GLN A 262 32.02 -1.32 -7.22
CA GLN A 262 30.85 -1.16 -6.36
C GLN A 262 30.97 -1.97 -5.06
N ILE A 263 31.49 -3.20 -5.13
CA ILE A 263 31.56 -4.14 -4.00
C ILE A 263 33.03 -4.44 -3.63
N ASN A 264 33.83 -3.37 -3.55
CA ASN A 264 35.28 -3.41 -3.28
C ASN A 264 35.63 -3.77 -1.82
N THR A 265 34.78 -3.44 -0.84
CA THR A 265 35.04 -3.72 0.59
C THR A 265 34.42 -5.02 1.07
N GLN A 266 34.92 -5.56 2.19
CA GLN A 266 34.39 -6.79 2.77
C GLN A 266 32.98 -6.59 3.34
N GLU A 267 32.71 -5.43 3.91
CA GLU A 267 31.41 -5.06 4.46
C GLU A 267 30.35 -5.02 3.36
N ARG A 268 30.68 -4.45 2.19
CA ARG A 268 29.77 -4.43 1.03
C ARG A 268 29.48 -5.83 0.51
N ARG A 269 30.48 -6.71 0.45
CA ARG A 269 30.29 -8.13 0.07
C ARG A 269 29.37 -8.86 1.05
N GLN A 270 29.52 -8.61 2.35
CA GLN A 270 28.63 -9.22 3.36
C GLN A 270 27.18 -8.74 3.23
N VAL A 271 26.97 -7.44 2.99
CA VAL A 271 25.64 -6.88 2.75
C VAL A 271 25.03 -7.43 1.46
N GLU A 272 25.83 -7.55 0.40
CA GLU A 272 25.42 -8.22 -0.85
C GLU A 272 25.01 -9.68 -0.57
N ASP A 273 25.84 -10.47 0.11
CA ASP A 273 25.53 -11.86 0.46
C ASP A 273 24.21 -11.98 1.25
N ASP A 274 23.98 -11.08 2.21
CA ASP A 274 22.74 -11.04 2.99
C ASP A 274 21.53 -10.63 2.16
N PHE A 275 21.72 -9.74 1.18
CA PHE A 275 20.72 -9.38 0.20
C PHE A 275 20.33 -10.60 -0.67
N TYR A 276 21.30 -11.35 -1.20
CA TYR A 276 21.03 -12.53 -2.05
C TYR A 276 20.31 -13.66 -1.30
N LYS A 277 20.50 -13.79 0.03
CA LYS A 277 19.75 -14.78 0.86
C LYS A 277 18.25 -14.50 0.94
N LYS A 278 17.80 -13.30 0.60
CA LYS A 278 16.38 -12.86 0.69
C LYS A 278 15.67 -12.86 -0.66
N ILE A 279 16.36 -13.23 -1.73
CA ILE A 279 15.79 -13.27 -3.08
C ILE A 279 14.64 -14.28 -3.13
N GLY A 280 13.49 -13.82 -3.61
CA GLY A 280 12.35 -14.66 -3.97
C GLY A 280 12.29 -14.90 -5.48
N SER A 281 11.28 -15.63 -5.95
CA SER A 281 11.03 -15.77 -7.39
C SER A 281 10.58 -14.45 -8.01
N TYR A 282 11.13 -14.10 -9.17
CA TYR A 282 10.77 -12.90 -9.91
C TYR A 282 10.94 -13.07 -11.42
N SER A 283 10.40 -12.11 -12.18
CA SER A 283 10.60 -12.00 -13.64
C SER A 283 11.29 -10.67 -13.95
N SER A 284 12.19 -10.67 -14.93
CA SER A 284 12.83 -9.44 -15.40
C SER A 284 11.81 -8.45 -15.99
N LEU A 285 12.14 -7.16 -15.96
CA LEU A 285 11.33 -6.10 -16.55
C LEU A 285 11.47 -6.10 -18.09
N SER A 286 10.44 -5.64 -18.79
CA SER A 286 10.42 -5.63 -20.27
C SER A 286 11.27 -4.52 -20.89
N ARG A 287 11.36 -3.36 -20.24
CA ARG A 287 12.30 -2.29 -20.64
C ARG A 287 13.70 -2.71 -20.23
N ILE A 288 14.70 -2.50 -21.07
CA ILE A 288 16.10 -2.90 -20.80
C ILE A 288 16.94 -1.68 -20.33
N CYS A 289 16.94 -0.59 -21.08
CA CYS A 289 17.76 0.59 -20.76
C CYS A 289 16.92 1.78 -20.28
N ASP A 290 17.49 2.60 -19.39
CA ASP A 290 16.91 3.88 -18.98
C ASP A 290 17.01 4.92 -20.08
N ILE A 291 18.20 5.03 -20.65
CA ILE A 291 18.51 5.99 -21.71
C ILE A 291 18.57 5.24 -23.03
N ASP A 292 18.04 5.86 -24.08
CA ASP A 292 18.22 5.37 -25.44
C ASP A 292 19.69 5.56 -25.83
N TYR A 293 20.44 4.46 -25.81
CA TYR A 293 21.86 4.47 -26.12
C TYR A 293 22.16 4.71 -27.61
N SER A 294 21.15 4.62 -28.48
CA SER A 294 21.32 4.79 -29.93
C SER A 294 21.56 6.24 -30.33
N VAL A 295 21.12 7.19 -29.50
CA VAL A 295 21.31 8.63 -29.72
C VAL A 295 22.58 9.18 -29.07
N LEU A 296 23.33 8.35 -28.33
CA LEU A 296 24.53 8.77 -27.60
C LEU A 296 25.80 8.71 -28.46
N PRO A 297 26.73 9.66 -28.29
CA PRO A 297 28.03 9.60 -28.95
C PRO A 297 28.95 8.50 -28.40
N ASN A 298 29.90 8.07 -29.23
CA ASN A 298 30.98 7.13 -28.91
C ASN A 298 32.35 7.80 -28.84
#